data_AF-N9HN48-F1
#
_entry.id   AF-N9HN48-F1
#
_cell.length_a   1.000
_cell.length_b   1.000
_cell.length_c   1.000
_cell.angle_alpha   90.00
_cell.angle_beta   90.00
_cell.angle_gamma   90.00
#
_symmetry.space_group_name_H-M   'P 1'
#
loop_
_entity.id
_entity.type
_entity.pdbx_description
1 polymer ?
#
loop_
_entity_poly.entity_id
_entity_poly.type
_entity_poly.pdbx_seq_one_letter_code
_entity_poly.pdbx_strand_id
1 'polypeptide(L)'
;MKNPIFQALTFCAISAATLLGTSAFAADENINVTPTQQVTKQELAAIYVLSEICPSMVKDKSQFNQGYTKLVTEYMPGQRNPVESLNQMAKQNDFRNILAEAQSDAKKAGKKKNQVICNELTTYNN
;
A
#
# COMPACT_ATOMS: atom_id res chain seq x y z
N MET A 1 -36.41 36.83 21.70
CA MET A 1 -37.05 37.21 20.41
C MET A 1 -36.06 38.01 19.58
N LYS A 2 -36.06 37.74 18.26
CA LYS A 2 -35.49 38.52 17.15
C LYS A 2 -33.95 38.59 16.99
N ASN A 3 -33.47 37.78 16.05
CA ASN A 3 -32.42 38.21 15.11
C ASN A 3 -33.04 39.24 14.13
N PRO A 4 -32.23 40.12 13.55
CA PRO A 4 -31.93 39.98 12.11
C PRO A 4 -30.47 40.39 11.78
N ILE A 5 -29.68 39.58 11.06
CA ILE A 5 -29.47 39.62 9.59
C ILE A 5 -29.57 41.05 9.02
N PHE A 6 -28.45 41.66 8.58
CA PHE A 6 -28.35 42.39 7.31
C PHE A 6 -26.89 42.74 6.96
N GLN A 7 -26.44 42.17 5.83
CA GLN A 7 -25.58 42.71 4.75
C GLN A 7 -24.53 43.79 5.06
N ALA A 8 -23.28 43.59 4.61
CA ALA A 8 -22.81 44.10 3.30
C ALA A 8 -21.28 43.98 3.08
N LEU A 9 -20.94 43.54 1.86
CA LEU A 9 -19.80 43.87 0.98
C LEU A 9 -18.45 44.31 1.57
N THR A 10 -17.38 43.55 1.35
CA THR A 10 -16.40 43.66 0.23
C THR A 10 -15.44 44.84 0.35
N PHE A 11 -14.14 44.59 0.57
CA PHE A 11 -13.08 45.27 -0.19
C PHE A 11 -11.77 44.47 -0.22
N CYS A 12 -11.15 44.48 -1.40
CA CYS A 12 -10.07 43.64 -1.88
C CYS A 12 -8.71 43.88 -1.20
N ALA A 13 -7.92 42.81 -1.11
CA ALA A 13 -6.48 42.87 -1.35
C ALA A 13 -6.02 41.51 -1.93
N ILE A 14 -6.13 41.39 -3.26
CA ILE A 14 -5.53 40.28 -4.01
C ILE A 14 -4.06 40.67 -4.22
N SER A 15 -3.15 40.03 -3.50
CA SER A 15 -1.72 40.11 -3.76
C SER A 15 -1.41 39.42 -5.08
N ALA A 16 -1.04 40.18 -6.10
CA ALA A 16 -0.52 39.66 -7.35
C ALA A 16 0.86 39.03 -7.12
N ALA A 17 0.92 37.70 -7.02
CA ALA A 17 2.17 36.97 -7.14
C ALA A 17 2.46 36.72 -8.63
N THR A 18 3.53 37.33 -9.11
CA THR A 18 4.10 37.15 -10.45
C THR A 18 4.51 35.69 -10.65
N LEU A 19 3.78 34.94 -11.48
CA LEU A 19 4.27 33.67 -12.01
C LEU A 19 5.24 33.96 -13.16
N LEU A 20 6.53 34.02 -12.81
CA LEU A 20 7.61 33.69 -13.74
C LEU A 20 7.64 32.16 -13.85
N GLY A 21 7.04 31.63 -14.92
CA GLY A 21 7.07 30.21 -15.26
C GLY A 21 7.47 30.08 -16.72
N THR A 22 8.75 29.79 -16.92
CA THR A 22 9.46 29.60 -18.18
C THR A 22 8.82 28.56 -19.11
N SER A 23 8.75 28.94 -20.39
CA SER A 23 8.80 28.11 -21.61
C SER A 23 8.41 26.63 -21.50
N ALA A 24 7.25 26.31 -22.08
CA ALA A 24 6.93 24.97 -22.54
C ALA A 24 7.93 24.54 -23.64
N PHE A 25 8.80 23.59 -23.30
CA PHE A 25 9.46 22.73 -24.28
C PHE A 25 8.86 21.33 -24.12
N ALA A 26 7.88 21.02 -24.97
CA ALA A 26 7.46 19.66 -25.24
C ALA A 26 8.58 18.99 -26.06
N ALA A 27 9.51 18.35 -25.37
CA ALA A 27 10.40 17.37 -25.98
C ALA A 27 9.80 15.99 -25.75
N ASP A 28 9.53 15.32 -26.86
CA ASP A 28 9.19 13.90 -26.97
C ASP A 28 10.36 13.08 -26.41
N GLU A 29 10.35 12.85 -25.10
CA GLU A 29 11.16 11.80 -24.49
C GLU A 29 10.20 10.69 -24.08
N ASN A 30 10.50 9.47 -24.51
CA ASN A 30 9.96 8.25 -23.94
C ASN A 30 10.42 8.18 -22.47
N ILE A 31 9.75 8.95 -21.60
CA ILE A 31 9.93 8.89 -20.16
C ILE A 31 9.43 7.52 -19.77
N ASN A 32 10.34 6.60 -19.52
CA ASN A 32 10.05 5.35 -18.84
C ASN A 32 9.52 5.71 -17.45
N VAL A 33 8.21 5.87 -17.36
CA VAL A 33 7.42 6.16 -16.16
C VAL A 33 7.28 4.94 -15.26
N THR A 34 8.26 4.04 -15.22
CA THR A 34 8.29 2.98 -14.21
C THR A 34 9.05 3.52 -13.00
N PRO A 35 8.39 4.13 -11.99
CA PRO A 35 9.05 4.33 -10.73
C PRO A 35 9.53 2.96 -10.28
N THR A 36 10.85 2.81 -10.13
CA THR A 36 11.45 1.67 -9.41
C THR A 36 11.10 1.84 -7.95
N GLN A 37 9.83 1.60 -7.63
CA GLN A 37 9.31 1.74 -6.28
C GLN A 37 10.05 0.72 -5.42
N GLN A 38 10.91 1.23 -4.55
CA GLN A 38 11.69 0.39 -3.67
C GLN A 38 10.74 -0.24 -2.67
N VAL A 39 10.59 -1.56 -2.74
CA VAL A 39 9.80 -2.32 -1.78
C VAL A 39 10.46 -2.22 -0.41
N THR A 40 9.70 -1.76 0.56
CA THR A 40 10.12 -1.55 1.95
C THR A 40 9.96 -2.81 2.78
N LYS A 41 10.70 -2.91 3.89
CA LYS A 41 10.54 -4.02 4.85
C LYS A 41 9.14 -4.03 5.48
N GLN A 42 8.51 -2.87 5.62
CA GLN A 42 7.15 -2.69 6.13
C GLN A 42 6.13 -3.35 5.21
N GLU A 43 6.24 -3.12 3.89
CA GLU A 43 5.37 -3.77 2.90
C GLU A 43 5.55 -5.28 2.91
N LEU A 44 6.80 -5.76 2.95
CA LEU A 44 7.08 -7.19 3.06
C LEU A 44 6.56 -7.81 4.36
N ALA A 45 6.63 -7.09 5.48
CA ALA A 45 6.09 -7.54 6.75
C ALA A 45 4.57 -7.63 6.71
N ALA A 46 3.89 -6.63 6.13
CA ALA A 46 2.45 -6.65 5.93
C ALA A 46 2.03 -7.85 5.05
N ILE A 47 2.76 -8.12 3.96
CA ILE A 47 2.53 -9.28 3.11
C ILE A 47 2.74 -10.57 3.91
N TYR A 48 3.84 -10.72 4.64
CA TYR A 48 4.11 -11.92 5.45
C TYR A 48 2.97 -12.22 6.44
N VAL A 49 2.43 -11.21 7.11
CA VAL A 49 1.31 -11.37 8.05
C VAL A 49 0.06 -11.96 7.39
N LEU A 50 -0.16 -11.74 6.09
CA LEU A 50 -1.25 -12.38 5.35
C LEU A 50 -1.10 -13.92 5.35
N SER A 51 0.13 -14.44 5.26
CA SER A 51 0.37 -15.89 5.37
C SER A 51 0.07 -16.45 6.77
N GLU A 52 0.18 -15.63 7.82
CA GLU A 52 -0.12 -16.05 9.18
C GLU A 52 -1.63 -16.10 9.44
N ILE A 53 -2.39 -15.12 8.95
CA ILE A 53 -3.80 -14.95 9.33
C ILE A 53 -4.78 -15.55 8.32
N CYS A 54 -4.48 -15.47 7.02
CA CYS A 54 -5.45 -15.79 5.96
C CYS A 54 -5.77 -17.28 5.78
N PRO A 55 -4.86 -18.26 6.01
CA PRO A 55 -5.19 -19.67 5.82
C PRO A 55 -6.36 -20.16 6.69
N SER A 56 -6.63 -19.48 7.81
CA SER A 56 -7.76 -19.76 8.71
C SER A 56 -9.04 -19.01 8.33
N MET A 57 -8.94 -18.00 7.45
CA MET A 57 -10.03 -17.12 7.05
C MET A 57 -10.62 -17.51 5.69
N VAL A 58 -9.83 -18.07 4.78
CA VAL A 58 -10.28 -18.42 3.42
C VAL A 58 -10.88 -19.82 3.34
N LYS A 59 -11.81 -20.02 2.39
CA LYS A 59 -12.35 -21.35 2.06
C LYS A 59 -11.41 -22.12 1.12
N ASP A 60 -10.93 -21.47 0.06
CA ASP A 60 -10.03 -22.07 -0.91
C ASP A 60 -8.57 -21.71 -0.59
N LYS A 61 -7.90 -22.63 0.11
CA LYS A 61 -6.49 -22.48 0.48
C LYS A 61 -5.56 -22.59 -0.74
N SER A 62 -5.96 -23.33 -1.77
CA SER A 62 -5.14 -23.51 -2.97
C SER A 62 -5.06 -22.20 -3.74
N GLN A 63 -6.21 -21.57 -3.97
CA GLN A 63 -6.29 -20.26 -4.60
C GLN A 63 -5.59 -19.17 -3.78
N PHE A 64 -5.77 -19.17 -2.45
CA PHE A 64 -5.01 -18.28 -1.58
C PHE A 64 -3.50 -18.45 -1.74
N ASN A 65 -2.99 -19.69 -1.74
CA ASN A 65 -1.55 -19.95 -1.90
C ASN A 65 -1.02 -19.46 -3.25
N GLN A 66 -1.80 -19.62 -4.32
CA GLN A 66 -1.45 -19.09 -5.65
C GLN A 66 -1.37 -17.56 -5.63
N GLY A 67 -2.40 -16.88 -5.12
CA GLY A 67 -2.41 -15.43 -5.09
C GLY A 67 -1.38 -14.83 -4.13
N TYR A 68 -1.16 -15.46 -2.98
CA TYR A 68 -0.08 -15.08 -2.07
C TYR A 68 1.29 -15.23 -2.74
N THR A 69 1.54 -16.34 -3.45
CA THR A 69 2.80 -16.55 -4.17
C THR A 69 3.02 -15.48 -5.25
N LYS A 70 1.96 -15.14 -5.99
CA LYS A 70 2.01 -14.06 -6.99
C LYS A 70 2.34 -12.72 -6.35
N LEU A 71 1.62 -12.34 -5.29
CA LEU A 71 1.86 -11.09 -4.56
C LEU A 71 3.31 -10.99 -4.05
N VAL A 72 3.82 -12.04 -3.42
CA VAL A 72 5.20 -12.05 -2.91
C VAL A 72 6.21 -11.97 -4.06
N THR A 73 5.92 -12.54 -5.23
CA THR A 73 6.78 -12.45 -6.42
C THR A 73 6.85 -11.03 -6.97
N GLU A 74 5.73 -10.33 -7.01
CA GLU A 74 5.66 -8.94 -7.47
C GLU A 74 6.41 -7.97 -6.55
N TYR A 75 6.40 -8.24 -5.24
CA TYR A 75 7.11 -7.43 -4.23
C TYR A 75 8.55 -7.88 -3.97
N MET A 76 8.96 -9.03 -4.51
CA MET A 76 10.35 -9.51 -4.44
C MET A 76 10.85 -9.93 -5.83
N PRO A 77 10.83 -9.03 -6.82
CA PRO A 77 11.22 -9.36 -8.18
C PRO A 77 12.69 -9.79 -8.22
N GLY A 78 12.98 -10.84 -8.99
CA GLY A 78 14.33 -11.39 -9.14
C GLY A 78 14.76 -12.39 -8.07
N GLN A 79 13.96 -12.63 -7.02
CA GLN A 79 14.21 -13.73 -6.09
C GLN A 79 13.84 -15.06 -6.73
N ARG A 80 14.73 -16.07 -6.62
CA ARG A 80 14.48 -17.41 -7.17
C ARG A 80 13.28 -18.09 -6.48
N ASN A 81 13.17 -17.93 -5.17
CA ASN A 81 12.10 -18.47 -4.34
C ASN A 81 11.57 -17.34 -3.43
N PRO A 82 10.71 -16.45 -3.93
CA PRO A 82 10.37 -15.21 -3.24
C PRO A 82 9.62 -15.48 -1.92
N VAL A 83 8.70 -16.45 -1.88
CA VAL A 83 8.01 -16.87 -0.65
C VAL A 83 8.98 -17.40 0.41
N GLU A 84 9.91 -18.27 0.02
CA GLU A 84 10.92 -18.78 0.96
C GLU A 84 11.87 -17.67 1.43
N SER A 85 12.23 -16.75 0.55
CA SER A 85 13.07 -15.60 0.89
C SER A 85 12.40 -14.71 1.93
N LEU A 86 11.09 -14.46 1.79
CA LEU A 86 10.30 -13.73 2.77
C LEU A 86 10.20 -14.49 4.10
N ASN A 87 10.00 -15.81 4.06
CA ASN A 87 9.99 -16.65 5.27
C ASN A 87 11.32 -16.61 6.03
N GLN A 88 12.45 -16.54 5.33
CA GLN A 88 13.77 -16.41 5.96
C GLN A 88 13.99 -14.99 6.51
N MET A 89 13.55 -13.95 5.77
CA MET A 89 13.58 -12.56 6.23
C MET A 89 12.81 -12.37 7.54
N ALA A 90 11.64 -13.00 7.68
CA ALA A 90 10.83 -12.95 8.91
C ALA A 90 11.57 -13.44 10.18
N LYS A 91 12.65 -14.23 10.01
CA LYS A 91 13.48 -14.74 11.11
C LYS A 91 14.64 -13.82 11.47
N GLN A 92 14.93 -12.80 10.65
CA GLN A 92 16.05 -11.89 10.86
C GLN A 92 15.75 -10.86 11.96
N ASN A 93 16.75 -10.55 12.80
CA ASN A 93 16.56 -9.69 13.97
C ASN A 93 16.10 -8.27 13.64
N ASP A 94 16.59 -7.72 12.53
CA ASP A 94 16.25 -6.38 12.03
C ASP A 94 14.84 -6.31 11.42
N PHE A 95 14.24 -7.46 11.09
CA PHE A 95 12.87 -7.54 10.58
C PHE A 95 11.83 -7.74 11.69
N ARG A 96 12.23 -8.31 12.83
CA ARG A 96 11.31 -8.68 13.93
C ARG A 96 10.46 -7.53 14.46
N ASN A 97 11.04 -6.35 14.65
CA ASN A 97 10.30 -5.20 15.16
C ASN A 97 9.25 -4.71 14.14
N ILE A 98 9.61 -4.73 12.85
CA ILE A 98 8.72 -4.35 11.75
C ILE A 98 7.58 -5.37 11.61
N LEU A 99 7.89 -6.67 11.72
CA LEU A 99 6.90 -7.73 11.72
C LEU A 99 5.92 -7.60 12.89
N ALA A 100 6.40 -7.31 14.09
CA ALA A 100 5.54 -7.14 15.26
C ALA A 100 4.55 -5.97 15.09
N GLU A 101 4.98 -4.89 14.43
CA GLU A 101 4.10 -3.76 14.09
C GLU A 101 3.01 -4.18 13.10
N ALA A 102 3.38 -4.85 12.00
CA ALA A 102 2.44 -5.33 11.00
C ALA A 102 1.42 -6.33 11.60
N GLN A 103 1.87 -7.23 12.48
CA GLN A 103 1.00 -8.15 13.23
C GLN A 103 0.03 -7.40 14.14
N SER A 104 0.52 -6.39 14.85
CA SER A 104 -0.31 -5.53 15.68
C SER A 104 -1.37 -4.81 14.86
N ASP A 105 -1.03 -4.33 13.66
CA ASP A 105 -1.96 -3.59 12.82
C ASP A 105 -3.02 -4.49 12.20
N ALA A 106 -2.65 -5.70 11.74
CA ALA A 106 -3.61 -6.71 11.35
C ALA A 106 -4.57 -7.07 12.50
N LYS A 107 -4.06 -7.18 13.73
CA LYS A 107 -4.90 -7.41 14.91
C LYS A 107 -5.87 -6.26 15.16
N LYS A 108 -5.41 -5.01 15.09
CA LYS A 108 -6.25 -3.80 15.24
C LYS A 108 -7.31 -3.68 14.15
N ALA A 109 -6.97 -4.04 12.90
CA ALA A 109 -7.92 -4.04 11.78
C ALA A 109 -9.10 -4.99 12.02
N GLY A 110 -8.81 -6.12 12.68
CA GLY A 110 -9.81 -7.09 13.13
C GLY A 110 -10.30 -8.02 12.03
N LYS A 111 -11.01 -9.07 12.46
CA LYS A 111 -11.38 -10.21 11.60
C LYS A 111 -12.10 -9.79 10.31
N LYS A 112 -13.06 -8.88 10.39
CA LYS A 112 -13.88 -8.49 9.22
C LYS A 112 -13.04 -7.84 8.12
N LYS A 113 -12.10 -6.95 8.47
CA LYS A 113 -11.23 -6.27 7.50
C LYS A 113 -10.22 -7.25 6.91
N ASN A 114 -9.57 -8.05 7.76
CA ASN A 114 -8.61 -9.06 7.30
C ASN A 114 -9.28 -10.09 6.39
N GLN A 115 -10.49 -10.54 6.70
CA GLN A 115 -11.26 -11.47 5.88
C GLN A 115 -11.45 -10.98 4.44
N VAL A 116 -11.68 -9.67 4.24
CA VAL A 116 -11.84 -9.08 2.90
C VAL A 116 -10.54 -9.23 2.11
N ILE A 117 -9.42 -8.79 2.68
CA ILE A 117 -8.09 -8.88 2.06
C ILE A 117 -7.71 -10.34 1.77
N CYS A 118 -7.95 -11.24 2.73
CA CYS A 118 -7.67 -12.66 2.56
C CYS A 118 -8.50 -13.28 1.42
N ASN A 119 -9.76 -12.88 1.27
CA ASN A 119 -10.59 -13.34 0.17
C ASN A 119 -10.14 -12.76 -1.18
N GLU A 120 -9.69 -11.50 -1.23
CA GLU A 120 -9.14 -10.90 -2.46
C GLU A 120 -7.94 -11.72 -2.99
N LEU A 121 -7.10 -12.22 -2.10
CA LEU A 121 -5.97 -13.09 -2.48
C LEU A 121 -6.40 -14.43 -3.09
N THR A 122 -7.62 -14.91 -2.85
CA THR A 122 -8.11 -16.13 -3.55
C THR A 122 -8.39 -15.86 -5.04
N THR A 123 -8.59 -14.61 -5.42
CA THR A 123 -8.82 -14.21 -6.82
C THR A 123 -7.61 -13.51 -7.44
N TYR A 124 -6.49 -13.43 -6.72
CA TYR A 124 -5.28 -12.72 -7.13
C TYR A 124 -4.32 -13.61 -7.93
N ASN A 125 -4.80 -14.30 -8.96
CA ASN A 125 -4.07 -15.39 -9.62
C ASN A 125 -4.03 -15.32 -11.15
N ASN A 126 -4.44 -14.18 -11.75
CA ASN A 126 -4.50 -13.99 -13.21
C ASN A 126 -3.25 -13.39 -13.82
#